data_AF-A0AAV2JKA8-F1
#
_entry.id   AF-A0AAV2JKA8-F1
#
_cell.length_a   1.000
_cell.length_b   1.000
_cell.length_c   1.000
_cell.angle_alpha   90.00
_cell.angle_beta   90.00
_cell.angle_gamma   90.00
#
_symmetry.space_group_name_H-M   'P 1'
#
loop_
_entity.id
_entity.type
_entity.pdbx_description
1 polymer ?
#
loop_
_entity_poly.entity_id
_entity_poly.type
_entity_poly.pdbx_seq_one_letter_code
_entity_poly.pdbx_strand_id
1 'polypeptide(L)'
;MHKCVLKPLKPVLSSCLHQSMVRSGAWSQLKDNMAAAKNRPPAEMGVTDALSPDPLAIDKIRHKIQAMCKLYSPEKKVHRLLQVCKQIYTIMEDHSGRLFGADDFLPMLTYVLAQCELPQMEAEVLYMMELLEPTLLNGEGGYYLTSAFGAMSLIKNLEEEQAARVLSSQTRDTLHQWHRRRTMQRTAPSIDDFQNFLRVALQEQDSGCTAKTLRVHPQATVEEVCSLCALKFCVREPEQYRLFLTTGGSSQQLTPDSHTQRIKAELHTRDAPDTFHFVYRRVDFQDTSSQANEANDANNANANTTTARPETQSDLSPKLSLSLPQSNIHSVSI
;
A
#
# COMPACT_ATOMS: atom_id res chain seq x y z
N MET A 1 -8.18 -14.01 8.98
CA MET A 1 -8.78 -13.83 7.63
C MET A 1 -8.06 -14.59 6.51
N HIS A 2 -6.74 -14.45 6.31
CA HIS A 2 -6.03 -15.07 5.17
C HIS A 2 -6.24 -16.59 5.01
N LYS A 3 -6.29 -17.35 6.11
CA LYS A 3 -6.54 -18.81 6.03
C LYS A 3 -7.95 -19.15 5.52
N CYS A 4 -8.97 -18.38 5.88
CA CYS A 4 -10.35 -18.65 5.49
C CYS A 4 -10.63 -18.24 4.03
N VAL A 5 -9.91 -17.23 3.52
CA VAL A 5 -10.10 -16.69 2.17
C VAL A 5 -9.10 -17.26 1.17
N LEU A 6 -7.80 -17.18 1.45
CA LEU A 6 -6.76 -17.54 0.48
C LEU A 6 -6.58 -19.06 0.32
N LYS A 7 -6.83 -19.84 1.37
CA LYS A 7 -6.71 -21.31 1.27
C LYS A 7 -7.68 -21.90 0.23
N PRO A 8 -9.00 -21.60 0.26
CA PRO A 8 -9.91 -22.10 -0.78
C PRO A 8 -9.70 -21.42 -2.13
N LEU A 9 -9.26 -20.15 -2.17
CA LEU A 9 -9.08 -19.41 -3.43
C LEU A 9 -7.76 -19.69 -4.16
N LYS A 10 -6.72 -20.22 -3.49
CA LYS A 10 -5.38 -20.41 -4.09
C LYS A 10 -5.42 -21.18 -5.42
N PRO A 11 -6.13 -22.31 -5.56
CA PRO A 11 -6.18 -23.04 -6.83
C PRO A 11 -6.78 -22.20 -7.97
N VAL A 12 -7.84 -21.45 -7.67
CA VAL A 12 -8.52 -20.58 -8.63
C VAL A 12 -7.61 -19.43 -9.03
N LEU A 13 -7.02 -18.73 -8.06
CA LEU A 13 -6.11 -17.61 -8.31
C LEU A 13 -4.89 -18.04 -9.13
N SER A 14 -4.27 -19.19 -8.79
CA SER A 14 -3.15 -19.71 -9.54
C SER A 14 -3.52 -20.10 -10.97
N SER A 15 -4.70 -20.69 -11.18
CA SER A 15 -5.18 -21.03 -12.51
C SER A 15 -5.45 -19.78 -13.34
N CYS A 16 -6.10 -18.76 -12.77
CA CYS A 16 -6.37 -17.49 -13.45
C CYS A 16 -5.07 -16.76 -13.82
N LEU A 17 -4.11 -16.66 -12.90
CA LEU A 17 -2.82 -16.03 -13.16
C LEU A 17 -2.04 -16.79 -14.26
N HIS A 18 -2.00 -18.12 -14.19
CA HIS A 18 -1.37 -18.93 -15.22
C HIS A 18 -2.02 -18.74 -16.60
N GLN A 19 -3.35 -18.80 -16.67
CA GLN A 19 -4.07 -18.57 -17.93
C GLN A 19 -3.82 -17.16 -18.48
N SER A 20 -3.75 -16.15 -17.61
CA SER A 20 -3.42 -14.78 -18.01
C SER A 20 -2.01 -14.69 -18.61
N MET A 21 -1.02 -15.32 -17.98
CA MET A 21 0.36 -15.35 -18.49
C MET A 21 0.49 -16.11 -19.82
N VAL A 22 -0.28 -17.19 -20.00
CA VAL A 22 -0.31 -17.93 -21.26
C VAL A 22 -0.96 -17.09 -22.36
N ARG A 23 -2.10 -16.44 -22.08
CA ARG A 23 -2.79 -15.57 -23.05
C ARG A 23 -1.97 -14.37 -23.48
N SER A 24 -1.19 -13.78 -22.57
CA SER A 24 -0.32 -12.65 -22.89
C SER A 24 0.98 -13.06 -23.58
N GLY A 25 1.25 -14.36 -23.75
CA GLY A 25 2.52 -14.87 -24.28
C GLY A 25 3.70 -14.80 -23.30
N ALA A 26 3.53 -14.14 -22.15
CA ALA A 26 4.58 -13.96 -21.15
C ALA A 26 5.14 -15.29 -20.62
N TRP A 27 4.31 -16.33 -20.56
CA TRP A 27 4.75 -17.67 -20.17
C TRP A 27 5.79 -18.27 -21.13
N SER A 28 5.53 -18.21 -22.44
CA SER A 28 6.48 -18.72 -23.44
C SER A 28 7.74 -17.88 -23.43
N GLN A 29 7.58 -16.55 -23.46
CA GLN A 29 8.70 -15.61 -23.43
C GLN A 29 9.64 -15.85 -22.23
N LEU A 30 9.09 -16.00 -21.02
CA LEU A 30 9.91 -16.30 -19.84
C LEU A 30 10.62 -17.64 -19.95
N LYS A 31 9.96 -18.67 -20.47
CA LYS A 31 10.56 -19.99 -20.65
C LYS A 31 11.74 -19.93 -21.65
N ASP A 32 11.54 -19.25 -22.76
CA ASP A 32 12.55 -19.10 -23.82
C ASP A 32 13.73 -18.27 -23.31
N ASN A 33 13.46 -17.17 -22.60
CA ASN A 33 14.51 -16.35 -22.00
C ASN A 33 15.28 -17.06 -20.88
N MET A 34 14.61 -17.85 -20.03
CA MET A 34 15.30 -18.66 -19.01
C MET A 34 16.22 -19.69 -19.67
N ALA A 35 15.77 -20.34 -20.74
CA ALA A 35 16.58 -21.27 -21.52
C ALA A 35 17.77 -20.57 -22.21
N ALA A 36 17.58 -19.35 -22.72
CA ALA A 36 18.66 -18.55 -23.29
C ALA A 36 19.68 -18.11 -22.22
N ALA A 37 19.21 -17.63 -21.07
CA ALA A 37 20.04 -17.21 -19.94
C ALA A 37 20.85 -18.37 -19.34
N LYS A 38 20.34 -19.60 -19.40
CA LYS A 38 21.05 -20.80 -18.94
C LYS A 38 22.41 -20.99 -19.61
N ASN A 39 22.53 -20.58 -20.87
CA ASN A 39 23.74 -20.71 -21.67
C ASN A 39 24.69 -19.51 -21.51
N ARG A 40 24.29 -18.45 -20.79
CA ARG A 40 25.14 -17.28 -20.53
C ARG A 40 26.00 -17.51 -19.27
N PRO A 41 27.30 -17.17 -19.30
CA PRO A 41 28.12 -17.19 -18.11
C PRO A 41 27.63 -16.14 -17.08
N PRO A 42 27.84 -16.36 -15.76
CA PRO A 42 27.43 -15.42 -14.72
C PRO A 42 27.92 -13.98 -14.97
N ALA A 43 29.12 -13.80 -15.51
CA ALA A 43 29.71 -12.49 -15.80
C ALA A 43 28.88 -11.66 -16.79
N GLU A 44 28.26 -12.30 -17.80
CA GLU A 44 27.37 -11.62 -18.75
C GLU A 44 26.05 -11.18 -18.11
N MET A 45 25.69 -11.77 -16.97
CA MET A 45 24.52 -11.38 -16.16
C MET A 45 24.87 -10.35 -15.10
N GLY A 46 26.11 -9.82 -15.10
CA GLY A 46 26.59 -8.83 -14.12
C GLY A 46 27.10 -9.43 -12.82
N VAL A 47 27.28 -10.76 -12.75
CA VAL A 47 27.88 -11.42 -11.58
C VAL A 47 29.40 -11.27 -11.65
N THR A 48 29.94 -10.28 -10.97
CA THR A 48 31.38 -10.07 -10.80
C THR A 48 31.91 -10.90 -9.64
N ASP A 49 33.07 -11.55 -9.82
CA ASP A 49 33.88 -12.20 -8.78
C ASP A 49 33.22 -13.33 -7.98
N ALA A 50 32.03 -13.80 -8.36
CA ALA A 50 31.38 -14.97 -7.76
C ALA A 50 31.38 -16.15 -8.75
N LEU A 51 31.81 -17.32 -8.26
CA LEU A 51 31.78 -18.57 -9.00
C LEU A 51 30.33 -18.98 -9.31
N SER A 52 30.15 -19.66 -10.45
CA SER A 52 28.85 -20.22 -10.82
C SER A 52 28.38 -21.22 -9.75
N PRO A 53 27.16 -21.07 -9.20
CA PRO A 53 26.58 -22.05 -8.29
C PRO A 53 26.65 -23.48 -8.82
N ASP A 54 27.05 -24.42 -7.96
CA ASP A 54 27.02 -25.86 -8.25
C ASP A 54 25.60 -26.30 -8.67
N PRO A 55 25.44 -27.12 -9.72
CA PRO A 55 24.15 -27.72 -10.12
C PRO A 55 23.33 -28.27 -8.95
N LEU A 56 23.95 -28.91 -7.95
CA LEU A 56 23.23 -29.44 -6.78
C LEU A 56 22.62 -28.31 -5.93
N ALA A 57 23.29 -27.17 -5.84
CA ALA A 57 22.78 -26.00 -5.13
C ALA A 57 21.59 -25.39 -5.86
N ILE A 58 21.66 -25.28 -7.20
CA ILE A 58 20.53 -24.86 -8.04
C ILE A 58 19.34 -25.81 -7.87
N ASP A 59 19.56 -27.13 -7.87
CA ASP A 59 18.50 -28.12 -7.64
C ASP A 59 17.83 -27.93 -6.28
N LYS A 60 18.61 -27.71 -5.21
CA LYS A 60 18.07 -27.41 -3.88
C LYS A 60 17.20 -26.16 -3.88
N ILE A 61 17.63 -25.09 -4.55
CA ILE A 61 16.87 -23.84 -4.68
C ILE A 61 15.59 -24.07 -5.47
N ARG A 62 15.66 -24.80 -6.60
CA ARG A 62 14.50 -25.16 -7.42
C ARG A 62 13.43 -25.89 -6.61
N HIS A 63 13.83 -26.87 -5.79
CA HIS A 63 12.91 -27.59 -4.89
C HIS A 63 12.25 -26.65 -3.85
N LYS A 64 13.00 -25.70 -3.29
CA LYS A 64 12.44 -24.70 -2.35
C LYS A 64 11.42 -23.80 -3.02
N ILE A 65 11.69 -23.33 -4.25
CA ILE A 65 10.73 -22.51 -5.02
C ILE A 65 9.48 -23.32 -5.36
N GLN A 66 9.62 -24.56 -5.84
CA GLN A 66 8.46 -25.43 -6.10
C GLN A 66 7.62 -25.69 -4.84
N ALA A 67 8.27 -25.87 -3.69
CA ALA A 67 7.57 -25.99 -2.40
C ALA A 67 6.84 -24.69 -2.03
N MET A 68 7.45 -23.53 -2.30
CA MET A 68 6.83 -22.22 -2.10
C MET A 68 5.56 -22.07 -2.95
N CYS A 69 5.55 -22.50 -4.22
CA CYS A 69 4.38 -22.44 -5.10
C CYS A 69 3.14 -23.14 -4.51
N LYS A 70 3.34 -24.23 -3.77
CA LYS A 70 2.28 -25.01 -3.11
C LYS A 70 1.67 -24.34 -1.89
N LEU A 71 2.31 -23.32 -1.32
CA LEU A 71 1.78 -22.59 -0.17
C LEU A 71 0.63 -21.66 -0.60
N TYR A 72 -0.33 -21.42 0.30
CA TYR A 72 -1.39 -20.43 0.07
C TYR A 72 -1.14 -19.09 0.81
N SER A 73 -0.38 -19.13 1.92
CA SER A 73 -0.13 -17.93 2.74
C SER A 73 0.98 -17.09 2.12
N PRO A 74 0.73 -15.81 1.77
CA PRO A 74 1.74 -14.89 1.24
C PRO A 74 2.93 -14.74 2.19
N GLU A 75 2.67 -14.61 3.49
CA GLU A 75 3.70 -14.51 4.53
C GLU A 75 4.60 -15.75 4.57
N LYS A 76 4.02 -16.95 4.49
CA LYS A 76 4.80 -18.20 4.44
C LYS A 76 5.60 -18.32 3.14
N LYS A 77 5.09 -17.77 2.03
CA LYS A 77 5.84 -17.72 0.77
C LYS A 77 7.02 -16.76 0.88
N VAL A 78 6.83 -15.57 1.43
CA VAL A 78 7.92 -14.61 1.71
C VAL A 78 8.97 -15.24 2.62
N HIS A 79 8.57 -15.96 3.66
CA HIS A 79 9.53 -16.69 4.50
C HIS A 79 10.34 -17.74 3.72
N ARG A 80 9.73 -18.46 2.77
CA ARG A 80 10.46 -19.37 1.88
C ARG A 80 11.38 -18.64 0.91
N LEU A 81 10.96 -17.49 0.38
CA LEU A 81 11.79 -16.63 -0.45
C LEU A 81 13.03 -16.17 0.32
N LEU A 82 12.90 -15.75 1.58
CA LEU A 82 14.04 -15.40 2.43
C LEU A 82 15.02 -16.56 2.61
N GLN A 83 14.52 -17.80 2.75
CA GLN A 83 15.38 -18.98 2.82
C GLN A 83 16.14 -19.24 1.52
N VAL A 84 15.53 -18.94 0.37
CA VAL A 84 16.21 -19.01 -0.94
C VAL A 84 17.28 -17.93 -1.03
N CYS A 85 16.96 -16.67 -0.70
CA CYS A 85 17.92 -15.58 -0.72
C CYS A 85 19.13 -15.84 0.18
N LYS A 86 18.91 -16.33 1.41
CA LYS A 86 20.00 -16.72 2.33
C LYS A 86 20.88 -17.80 1.75
N GLN A 87 20.30 -18.81 1.09
CA GLN A 87 21.09 -19.85 0.45
C GLN A 87 21.94 -19.28 -0.71
N ILE A 88 21.42 -18.29 -1.45
CA ILE A 88 22.18 -17.60 -2.49
C ILE A 88 23.35 -16.83 -1.87
N TYR A 89 23.14 -16.11 -0.76
CA TYR A 89 24.25 -15.46 -0.04
C TYR A 89 25.30 -16.45 0.42
N THR A 90 24.91 -17.59 1.01
CA THR A 90 25.87 -18.64 1.40
C THR A 90 26.71 -19.11 0.20
N ILE A 91 26.08 -19.32 -0.96
CA ILE A 91 26.81 -19.67 -2.19
C ILE A 91 27.76 -18.55 -2.61
N MET A 92 27.38 -17.28 -2.47
CA MET A 92 28.27 -16.17 -2.80
C MET A 92 29.46 -16.08 -1.83
N GLU A 93 29.20 -16.22 -0.53
CA GLU A 93 30.18 -16.07 0.56
C GLU A 93 31.20 -17.22 0.61
N ASP A 94 30.75 -18.47 0.45
CA ASP A 94 31.58 -19.68 0.51
C ASP A 94 32.75 -19.66 -0.50
N HIS A 95 32.66 -18.80 -1.52
CA HIS A 95 33.59 -18.78 -2.65
C HIS A 95 34.46 -17.52 -2.73
N SER A 96 34.15 -16.45 -2.00
CA SER A 96 34.83 -15.14 -2.18
C SER A 96 35.48 -14.56 -0.92
N GLY A 97 35.01 -14.93 0.28
CA GLY A 97 35.48 -14.32 1.53
C GLY A 97 35.24 -12.79 1.64
N ARG A 98 34.43 -12.21 0.75
CA ARG A 98 34.11 -10.78 0.66
C ARG A 98 32.65 -10.54 1.07
N LEU A 99 32.37 -9.35 1.61
CA LEU A 99 31.01 -8.86 1.86
C LEU A 99 30.33 -8.43 0.54
N PHE A 100 29.13 -8.95 0.29
CA PHE A 100 28.33 -8.64 -0.91
C PHE A 100 27.23 -7.62 -0.60
N GLY A 101 27.11 -6.63 -1.48
CA GLY A 101 26.07 -5.60 -1.42
C GLY A 101 24.83 -5.97 -2.22
N ALA A 102 23.87 -5.03 -2.28
CA ALA A 102 22.67 -5.14 -3.10
C ALA A 102 22.99 -5.23 -4.61
N ASP A 103 24.03 -4.51 -5.03
CA ASP A 103 24.48 -4.46 -6.43
C ASP A 103 25.08 -5.78 -6.90
N ASP A 104 25.64 -6.58 -5.99
CA ASP A 104 26.15 -7.93 -6.29
C ASP A 104 25.03 -8.99 -6.24
N PHE A 105 24.08 -8.80 -5.33
CA PHE A 105 23.04 -9.80 -5.06
C PHE A 105 22.00 -9.90 -6.17
N LEU A 106 21.52 -8.78 -6.73
CA LEU A 106 20.47 -8.80 -7.75
C LEU A 106 20.90 -9.55 -9.03
N PRO A 107 22.12 -9.33 -9.59
CA PRO A 107 22.66 -10.15 -10.67
C PRO A 107 22.68 -11.64 -10.33
N MET A 108 23.17 -12.01 -9.15
CA MET A 108 23.24 -13.42 -8.73
C MET A 108 21.85 -14.04 -8.57
N LEU A 109 20.90 -13.32 -7.97
CA LEU A 109 19.51 -13.76 -7.86
C LEU A 109 18.91 -13.98 -9.25
N THR A 110 19.13 -13.07 -10.18
CA THR A 110 18.65 -13.17 -11.57
C THR A 110 19.22 -14.41 -12.26
N TYR A 111 20.53 -14.64 -12.14
CA TYR A 111 21.18 -15.82 -12.67
C TYR A 111 20.60 -17.11 -12.08
N VAL A 112 20.52 -17.22 -10.75
CA VAL A 112 20.00 -18.42 -10.07
C VAL A 112 18.55 -18.72 -10.45
N LEU A 113 17.69 -17.69 -10.54
CA LEU A 113 16.30 -17.87 -10.94
C LEU A 113 16.16 -18.32 -12.40
N ALA A 114 17.02 -17.82 -13.30
CA ALA A 114 17.07 -18.29 -14.68
C ALA A 114 17.47 -19.77 -14.76
N GLN A 115 18.51 -20.18 -14.01
CA GLN A 115 18.97 -21.57 -13.91
C GLN A 115 17.94 -22.53 -13.28
N CYS A 116 16.99 -22.00 -12.50
CA CYS A 116 15.90 -22.81 -11.95
C CYS A 116 14.87 -23.22 -13.01
N GLU A 117 14.73 -22.48 -14.12
CA GLU A 117 13.77 -22.76 -15.20
C GLU A 117 12.32 -22.90 -14.69
N LEU A 118 11.89 -21.99 -13.80
CA LEU A 118 10.56 -21.98 -13.20
C LEU A 118 9.77 -20.70 -13.55
N PRO A 119 9.09 -20.63 -14.72
CA PRO A 119 8.27 -19.47 -15.10
C PRO A 119 7.13 -19.19 -14.11
N GLN A 120 6.71 -20.18 -13.31
CA GLN A 120 5.71 -20.02 -12.25
C GLN A 120 6.12 -18.98 -11.19
N MET A 121 7.42 -18.74 -11.03
CA MET A 121 7.95 -17.77 -10.07
C MET A 121 7.36 -16.37 -10.28
N GLU A 122 7.12 -15.95 -11.53
CA GLU A 122 6.51 -14.66 -11.87
C GLU A 122 5.14 -14.50 -11.18
N ALA A 123 4.24 -15.48 -11.36
CA ALA A 123 2.92 -15.44 -10.76
C ALA A 123 2.97 -15.50 -9.23
N GLU A 124 3.95 -16.20 -8.66
CA GLU A 124 4.11 -16.28 -7.21
C GLU A 124 4.65 -14.99 -6.60
N VAL A 125 5.55 -14.28 -7.31
CA VAL A 125 6.00 -12.93 -6.93
C VAL A 125 4.81 -11.96 -6.94
N LEU A 126 4.04 -11.93 -8.03
CA LEU A 126 2.84 -11.09 -8.12
C LEU A 126 1.81 -11.43 -7.02
N TYR A 127 1.61 -12.72 -6.76
CA TYR A 127 0.73 -13.19 -5.68
C TYR A 127 1.17 -12.66 -4.32
N MET A 128 2.48 -12.73 -4.00
CA MET A 128 3.01 -12.17 -2.75
C MET A 128 2.90 -10.65 -2.71
N MET A 129 3.26 -9.96 -3.79
CA MET A 129 3.22 -8.50 -3.87
C MET A 129 1.82 -7.92 -3.66
N GLU A 130 0.78 -8.59 -4.15
CA GLU A 130 -0.60 -8.09 -4.07
C GLU A 130 -1.36 -8.59 -2.82
N LEU A 131 -0.93 -9.68 -2.17
CA LEU A 131 -1.68 -10.28 -1.04
C LEU A 131 -0.97 -10.23 0.30
N LEU A 132 0.31 -9.84 0.37
CA LEU A 132 1.00 -9.66 1.64
C LEU A 132 0.37 -8.51 2.44
N GLU A 133 0.43 -8.57 3.77
CA GLU A 133 -0.02 -7.45 4.59
C GLU A 133 0.93 -6.26 4.43
N PRO A 134 0.44 -5.01 4.27
CA PRO A 134 1.30 -3.83 4.11
C PRO A 134 2.34 -3.63 5.21
N THR A 135 1.99 -3.99 6.45
CA THR A 135 2.89 -3.92 7.62
C THR A 135 4.13 -4.79 7.47
N LEU A 136 4.03 -5.90 6.72
CA LEU A 136 5.14 -6.82 6.44
C LEU A 136 5.96 -6.43 5.20
N LEU A 137 5.57 -5.39 4.47
CA LEU A 137 6.36 -4.84 3.36
C LEU A 137 7.51 -3.95 3.83
N ASN A 138 7.43 -3.43 5.06
CA ASN A 138 8.48 -2.62 5.66
C ASN A 138 9.46 -3.55 6.38
N GLY A 139 10.50 -3.99 5.68
CA GLY A 139 11.56 -4.83 6.26
C GLY A 139 12.23 -5.75 5.24
N GLU A 140 12.95 -6.75 5.75
CA GLU A 140 13.71 -7.72 4.94
C GLU A 140 12.81 -8.44 3.92
N GLY A 141 11.61 -8.85 4.33
CA GLY A 141 10.66 -9.55 3.45
C GLY A 141 10.22 -8.71 2.24
N GLY A 142 9.95 -7.41 2.43
CA GLY A 142 9.62 -6.50 1.35
C GLY A 142 10.80 -6.27 0.40
N TYR A 143 12.00 -6.08 0.95
CA TYR A 143 13.22 -5.92 0.17
C TYR A 143 13.43 -7.09 -0.80
N TYR A 144 13.52 -8.32 -0.31
CA TYR A 144 13.76 -9.48 -1.17
C TYR A 144 12.60 -9.80 -2.12
N LEU A 145 11.37 -9.48 -1.72
CA LEU A 145 10.23 -9.59 -2.63
C LEU A 145 10.36 -8.62 -3.81
N THR A 146 10.77 -7.38 -3.57
CA THR A 146 11.02 -6.40 -4.65
C THR A 146 12.25 -6.78 -5.49
N SER A 147 13.30 -7.35 -4.89
CA SER A 147 14.45 -7.87 -5.63
C SER A 147 14.07 -9.06 -6.53
N ALA A 148 13.20 -9.96 -6.06
CA ALA A 148 12.69 -11.06 -6.88
C ALA A 148 11.85 -10.56 -8.06
N PHE A 149 11.02 -9.53 -7.86
CA PHE A 149 10.31 -8.87 -8.95
C PHE A 149 11.25 -8.23 -9.98
N GLY A 150 12.30 -7.56 -9.51
CA GLY A 150 13.35 -7.01 -10.36
C GLY A 150 14.05 -8.09 -11.18
N ALA A 151 14.47 -9.18 -10.54
CA ALA A 151 15.13 -10.32 -11.19
C ALA A 151 14.24 -10.96 -12.27
N MET A 152 12.96 -11.19 -11.99
CA MET A 152 12.04 -11.73 -12.99
C MET A 152 11.81 -10.76 -14.16
N SER A 153 11.76 -9.46 -13.89
CA SER A 153 11.66 -8.43 -14.93
C SER A 153 12.90 -8.41 -15.84
N LEU A 154 14.09 -8.62 -15.28
CA LEU A 154 15.34 -8.73 -16.06
C LEU A 154 15.33 -9.98 -16.94
N ILE A 155 14.92 -11.14 -16.41
CA ILE A 155 14.78 -12.37 -17.20
C ILE A 155 13.77 -12.18 -18.33
N LYS A 156 12.66 -11.48 -18.09
CA LYS A 156 11.64 -11.23 -19.10
C LYS A 156 12.12 -10.35 -20.27
N ASN A 157 13.08 -9.46 -20.02
CA ASN A 157 13.61 -8.50 -21.01
C ASN A 157 15.07 -8.77 -21.38
N LEU A 158 15.48 -10.03 -21.42
CA LEU A 158 16.88 -10.47 -21.57
C LEU A 158 17.56 -10.04 -22.91
N GLU A 159 16.78 -9.81 -23.96
CA GLU A 159 17.27 -9.45 -25.32
C GLU A 159 17.50 -7.95 -25.50
N GLU A 160 16.94 -7.10 -24.64
CA GLU A 160 17.23 -5.67 -24.68
C GLU A 160 18.67 -5.50 -24.15
N GLU A 161 19.63 -5.31 -25.04
CA GLU A 161 21.08 -5.15 -24.77
C GLU A 161 21.42 -3.97 -23.82
N GLN A 162 20.40 -3.27 -23.32
CA GLN A 162 20.42 -2.20 -22.33
C GLN A 162 19.67 -2.51 -21.01
N ALA A 163 19.01 -3.67 -20.86
CA ALA A 163 18.21 -4.02 -19.68
C ALA A 163 19.04 -4.09 -18.37
N ALA A 164 20.34 -4.30 -18.47
CA ALA A 164 21.27 -4.37 -17.35
C ALA A 164 21.66 -3.00 -16.76
N ARG A 165 21.43 -1.87 -17.45
CA ARG A 165 21.86 -0.55 -16.95
C ARG A 165 20.84 0.10 -16.02
N VAL A 166 20.43 -0.62 -14.98
CA VAL A 166 19.45 -0.20 -13.96
C VAL A 166 18.03 -0.42 -14.46
N LEU A 167 17.29 -1.31 -13.77
CA LEU A 167 15.82 -1.50 -13.82
C LEU A 167 15.13 -0.58 -14.83
N SER A 168 14.68 -1.12 -15.97
CA SER A 168 13.97 -0.34 -17.00
C SER A 168 13.06 0.71 -16.35
N SER A 169 13.02 1.94 -16.87
CA SER A 169 12.21 3.01 -16.30
C SER A 169 10.79 2.54 -15.98
N GLN A 170 10.23 1.69 -16.85
CA GLN A 170 8.96 1.00 -16.67
C GLN A 170 8.89 0.07 -15.45
N THR A 171 9.89 -0.80 -15.22
CA THR A 171 9.95 -1.68 -14.03
C THR A 171 10.02 -0.86 -12.76
N ARG A 172 10.85 0.19 -12.75
CA ARG A 172 11.00 1.09 -11.60
C ARG A 172 9.71 1.86 -11.33
N ASP A 173 9.05 2.36 -12.36
CA ASP A 173 7.76 3.06 -12.25
C ASP A 173 6.66 2.12 -11.77
N THR A 174 6.64 0.88 -12.25
CA THR A 174 5.70 -0.16 -11.79
C THR A 174 5.88 -0.45 -10.31
N LEU A 175 7.14 -0.61 -9.86
CA LEU A 175 7.46 -0.80 -8.44
C LEU A 175 7.09 0.44 -7.60
N HIS A 176 7.38 1.65 -8.07
CA HIS A 176 7.02 2.88 -7.37
C HIS A 176 5.49 3.04 -7.26
N GLN A 177 4.75 2.77 -8.33
CA GLN A 177 3.29 2.81 -8.32
C GLN A 177 2.71 1.73 -7.40
N TRP A 178 3.23 0.50 -7.46
CA TRP A 178 2.83 -0.56 -6.54
C TRP A 178 3.10 -0.18 -5.09
N HIS A 179 4.30 0.31 -4.77
CA HIS A 179 4.67 0.68 -3.42
C HIS A 179 3.75 1.80 -2.90
N ARG A 180 3.55 2.87 -3.69
CA ARG A 180 2.59 3.94 -3.35
C ARG A 180 1.19 3.39 -3.07
N ARG A 181 0.65 2.51 -3.93
CA ARG A 181 -0.69 1.91 -3.72
C ARG A 181 -0.79 1.08 -2.43
N ARG A 182 0.31 0.48 -1.99
CA ARG A 182 0.33 -0.51 -0.92
C ARG A 182 0.72 0.06 0.44
N THR A 183 1.58 1.09 0.46
CA THR A 183 2.12 1.69 1.69
C THR A 183 1.59 3.07 1.99
N MET A 184 0.99 3.78 1.02
CA MET A 184 0.21 4.97 1.36
C MET A 184 -0.98 4.53 2.22
N GLN A 185 -1.09 5.12 3.41
CA GLN A 185 -2.28 5.01 4.24
C GLN A 185 -3.46 5.63 3.51
N ARG A 186 -4.10 4.87 2.62
CA ARG A 186 -5.52 5.06 2.38
C ARG A 186 -6.19 4.38 3.56
N THR A 187 -6.96 5.13 4.33
CA THR A 187 -8.07 4.55 5.08
C THR A 187 -8.73 3.54 4.15
N ALA A 188 -8.81 2.28 4.57
CA ALA A 188 -9.37 1.22 3.73
C ALA A 188 -10.71 1.70 3.17
N PRO A 189 -11.00 1.49 1.88
CA PRO A 189 -12.20 2.06 1.30
C PRO A 189 -13.42 1.63 2.12
N SER A 190 -14.09 2.61 2.74
CA SER A 190 -15.24 2.40 3.60
C SER A 190 -16.49 2.31 2.73
N ILE A 191 -17.57 1.75 3.25
CA ILE A 191 -18.91 1.96 2.66
C ILE A 191 -19.21 3.47 2.55
N ASP A 192 -18.56 4.27 3.40
CA ASP A 192 -18.58 5.72 3.33
C ASP A 192 -17.92 6.29 2.06
N ASP A 193 -17.22 5.53 1.23
CA ASP A 193 -16.63 6.06 -0.01
C ASP A 193 -17.59 5.94 -1.21
N PHE A 194 -18.72 5.25 -1.07
CA PHE A 194 -19.72 5.16 -2.15
C PHE A 194 -20.55 6.46 -2.24
N GLN A 195 -20.70 6.99 -3.45
CA GLN A 195 -21.43 8.24 -3.73
C GLN A 195 -22.94 8.21 -3.36
N ASN A 196 -23.52 7.02 -3.18
CA ASN A 196 -24.95 6.85 -2.90
C ASN A 196 -25.26 6.49 -1.44
N PHE A 197 -24.25 6.42 -0.58
CA PHE A 197 -24.42 6.01 0.82
C PHE A 197 -23.90 7.09 1.76
N LEU A 198 -24.59 7.27 2.88
CA LEU A 198 -24.25 8.23 3.92
C LEU A 198 -24.40 7.54 5.27
N ARG A 199 -23.32 7.46 6.06
CA ARG A 199 -23.40 6.98 7.44
C ARG A 199 -23.76 8.14 8.35
N VAL A 200 -24.88 8.00 9.04
CA VAL A 200 -25.37 8.99 10.01
C VAL A 200 -25.45 8.32 11.37
N ALA A 201 -24.93 8.98 12.40
CA ALA A 201 -25.04 8.56 13.79
C ALA A 201 -26.18 9.32 14.48
N LEU A 202 -27.14 8.62 15.07
CA LEU A 202 -28.09 9.20 16.02
C LEU A 202 -27.40 9.30 17.39
N GLN A 203 -27.45 10.49 17.97
CA GLN A 203 -27.02 10.73 19.35
C GLN A 203 -28.24 11.07 20.21
N GLU A 204 -28.51 10.26 21.23
CA GLU A 204 -29.57 10.48 22.22
C GLU A 204 -28.94 10.93 23.56
N GLN A 205 -29.68 11.69 24.38
CA GLN A 205 -29.13 12.26 25.64
C GLN A 205 -28.76 11.17 26.66
N ASP A 206 -29.44 10.01 26.61
CA ASP A 206 -29.35 8.96 27.64
C ASP A 206 -28.86 7.61 27.07
N SER A 207 -28.75 7.52 25.75
CA SER A 207 -28.52 6.33 24.95
C SER A 207 -27.37 6.64 24.01
N GLY A 208 -26.33 5.80 24.00
CA GLY A 208 -25.10 6.06 23.24
C GLY A 208 -25.31 6.26 21.74
N CYS A 209 -24.23 6.49 20.99
CA CYS A 209 -24.34 6.74 19.55
C CYS A 209 -24.72 5.47 18.78
N THR A 210 -25.84 5.51 18.03
CA THR A 210 -26.23 4.44 17.10
C THR A 210 -26.08 4.93 15.67
N ALA A 211 -25.30 4.22 14.84
CA ALA A 211 -25.06 4.63 13.46
C ALA A 211 -25.75 3.72 12.45
N LYS A 212 -26.36 4.32 11.42
CA LYS A 212 -26.94 3.62 10.27
C LYS A 212 -26.38 4.16 8.97
N THR A 213 -26.13 3.27 8.01
CA THR A 213 -25.79 3.64 6.64
C THR A 213 -27.08 3.80 5.85
N LEU A 214 -27.33 5.00 5.37
CA LEU A 214 -28.50 5.40 4.61
C LEU A 214 -28.14 5.48 3.13
N ARG A 215 -29.05 5.09 2.24
CA ARG A 215 -28.91 5.35 0.81
C ARG A 215 -29.48 6.73 0.52
N VAL A 216 -28.65 7.64 0.02
CA VAL A 216 -28.99 9.06 -0.18
C VAL A 216 -28.72 9.44 -1.63
N HIS A 217 -29.68 10.13 -2.25
CA HIS A 217 -29.55 10.57 -3.65
C HIS A 217 -28.44 11.64 -3.78
N PRO A 218 -27.70 11.72 -4.91
CA PRO A 218 -26.59 12.67 -5.07
C PRO A 218 -26.96 14.15 -4.87
N GLN A 219 -28.21 14.51 -5.15
CA GLN A 219 -28.73 15.87 -5.00
C GLN A 219 -29.60 16.05 -3.74
N ALA A 220 -29.65 15.05 -2.84
CA ALA A 220 -30.53 15.13 -1.69
C ALA A 220 -30.12 16.28 -0.74
N THR A 221 -31.12 17.03 -0.28
CA THR A 221 -30.90 18.11 0.69
C THR A 221 -30.77 17.55 2.11
N VAL A 222 -30.23 18.36 3.02
CA VAL A 222 -30.19 18.00 4.45
C VAL A 222 -31.59 17.77 5.00
N GLU A 223 -32.59 18.52 4.55
CA GLU A 223 -33.99 18.32 4.95
C GLU A 223 -34.54 16.93 4.56
N GLU A 224 -34.27 16.49 3.33
CA GLU A 224 -34.63 15.15 2.86
C GLU A 224 -33.89 14.06 3.65
N VAL A 225 -32.61 14.28 3.97
CA VAL A 225 -31.81 13.36 4.79
C VAL A 225 -32.32 13.32 6.23
N CYS A 226 -32.70 14.45 6.82
CA CYS A 226 -33.31 14.52 8.15
C CYS A 226 -34.63 13.72 8.19
N SER A 227 -35.46 13.85 7.17
CA SER A 227 -36.70 13.08 7.01
C SER A 227 -36.41 11.57 6.93
N LEU A 228 -35.38 11.19 6.17
CA LEU A 228 -34.94 9.81 6.07
C LEU A 228 -34.39 9.26 7.40
N CYS A 229 -33.65 10.08 8.15
CA CYS A 229 -33.16 9.76 9.49
C CYS A 229 -34.32 9.53 10.45
N ALA A 230 -35.29 10.45 10.51
CA ALA A 230 -36.48 10.31 11.36
C ALA A 230 -37.19 8.97 11.15
N LEU A 231 -37.41 8.59 9.89
CA LEU A 231 -38.02 7.31 9.52
C LEU A 231 -37.17 6.11 9.95
N LYS A 232 -35.87 6.14 9.65
CA LYS A 232 -34.97 5.00 9.84
C LYS A 232 -34.55 4.80 11.29
N PHE A 233 -34.48 5.86 12.08
CA PHE A 233 -34.18 5.82 13.51
C PHE A 233 -35.44 5.75 14.38
N CYS A 234 -36.64 5.92 13.79
CA CYS A 234 -37.93 5.89 14.49
C CYS A 234 -37.99 6.92 15.64
N VAL A 235 -37.54 8.15 15.37
CA VAL A 235 -37.51 9.25 16.35
C VAL A 235 -38.92 9.78 16.59
N ARG A 236 -39.28 10.00 17.86
CA ARG A 236 -40.63 10.43 18.27
C ARG A 236 -40.95 11.89 17.89
N GLU A 237 -39.95 12.77 17.94
CA GLU A 237 -40.08 14.21 17.71
C GLU A 237 -39.07 14.71 16.67
N PRO A 238 -39.28 14.41 15.38
CA PRO A 238 -38.29 14.68 14.33
C PRO A 238 -38.00 16.18 14.13
N GLU A 239 -38.97 17.03 14.44
CA GLU A 239 -38.87 18.50 14.34
C GLU A 239 -37.78 19.10 15.24
N GLN A 240 -37.39 18.40 16.30
CA GLN A 240 -36.37 18.86 17.25
C GLN A 240 -34.96 18.38 16.87
N TYR A 241 -34.81 17.55 15.85
CA TYR A 241 -33.53 16.98 15.46
C TYR A 241 -32.99 17.63 14.19
N ARG A 242 -31.69 17.90 14.17
CA ARG A 242 -30.99 18.44 13.01
C ARG A 242 -29.74 17.62 12.72
N LEU A 243 -29.25 17.73 11.49
CA LEU A 243 -28.02 17.08 11.06
C LEU A 243 -26.83 18.00 11.32
N PHE A 244 -25.82 17.46 11.99
CA PHE A 244 -24.57 18.12 12.30
C PHE A 244 -23.41 17.41 11.59
N LEU A 245 -22.40 18.17 11.21
CA LEU A 245 -21.12 17.67 10.76
C LEU A 245 -20.09 17.88 11.87
N THR A 246 -19.47 16.80 12.33
CA THR A 246 -18.45 16.83 13.36
C THR A 246 -17.08 16.53 12.76
N THR A 247 -16.12 17.47 12.90
CA THR A 247 -14.74 17.36 12.40
C THR A 247 -13.76 17.78 13.49
N GLY A 248 -12.80 16.93 13.86
CA GLY A 248 -11.66 17.33 14.70
C GLY A 248 -11.99 18.02 16.05
N GLY A 249 -13.18 17.78 16.60
CA GLY A 249 -13.64 18.38 17.87
C GLY A 249 -14.63 19.55 17.73
N SER A 250 -14.88 20.06 16.52
CA SER A 250 -15.95 21.03 16.25
C SER A 250 -17.20 20.34 15.70
N SER A 251 -18.37 20.87 16.01
CA SER A 251 -19.66 20.37 15.51
C SER A 251 -20.45 21.54 14.92
N GLN A 252 -20.76 21.45 13.63
CA GLN A 252 -21.51 22.49 12.90
C GLN A 252 -22.86 21.96 12.44
N GLN A 253 -23.92 22.74 12.66
CA GLN A 253 -25.24 22.42 12.11
C GLN A 253 -25.24 22.65 10.60
N LEU A 254 -25.72 21.68 9.84
CA LEU A 254 -25.86 21.82 8.39
C LEU A 254 -27.16 22.56 8.05
N THR A 255 -27.10 23.45 7.08
CA THR A 255 -28.28 24.21 6.63
C THR A 255 -29.22 23.29 5.85
N PRO A 256 -30.56 23.48 5.94
CA PRO A 256 -31.54 22.58 5.33
C PRO A 256 -31.41 22.43 3.80
N ASP A 257 -30.94 23.49 3.13
CA ASP A 257 -30.72 23.62 1.69
C ASP A 257 -29.39 23.04 1.21
N SER A 258 -28.48 22.69 2.13
CA SER A 258 -27.18 22.12 1.76
C SER A 258 -27.30 20.67 1.30
N HIS A 259 -26.34 20.22 0.50
CA HIS A 259 -26.32 18.87 -0.06
C HIS A 259 -25.27 18.00 0.63
N THR A 260 -25.73 17.02 1.41
CA THR A 260 -24.86 16.13 2.22
C THR A 260 -23.79 15.41 1.39
N GLN A 261 -24.13 14.96 0.17
CA GLN A 261 -23.19 14.27 -0.71
C GLN A 261 -22.14 15.20 -1.32
N ARG A 262 -22.47 16.49 -1.56
CA ARG A 262 -21.48 17.49 -2.02
C ARG A 262 -20.50 17.81 -0.91
N ILE A 263 -21.00 18.06 0.31
CA ILE A 263 -20.18 18.30 1.49
C ILE A 263 -19.24 17.11 1.73
N LYS A 264 -19.77 15.89 1.67
CA LYS A 264 -18.98 14.67 1.78
C LYS A 264 -17.90 14.60 0.69
N ALA A 265 -18.23 14.86 -0.58
CA ALA A 265 -17.25 14.83 -1.66
C ALA A 265 -16.12 15.86 -1.45
N GLU A 266 -16.48 17.08 -1.04
CA GLU A 266 -15.53 18.16 -0.76
C GLU A 266 -14.55 17.78 0.37
N LEU A 267 -15.05 17.18 1.46
CA LEU A 267 -14.20 16.72 2.56
C LEU A 267 -13.19 15.65 2.14
N HIS A 268 -13.57 14.75 1.22
CA HIS A 268 -12.66 13.74 0.69
C HIS A 268 -11.63 14.29 -0.31
N THR A 269 -11.88 15.46 -0.91
CA THR A 269 -10.93 16.09 -1.84
C THR A 269 -9.85 16.93 -1.17
N ARG A 270 -9.87 17.08 0.16
CA ARG A 270 -8.87 17.85 0.92
C ARG A 270 -7.56 17.06 1.05
N ASP A 271 -6.43 17.77 0.99
CA ASP A 271 -5.07 17.18 1.04
C ASP A 271 -4.76 16.43 2.35
N ALA A 272 -5.51 16.69 3.41
CA ALA A 272 -5.55 15.92 4.65
C ALA A 272 -7.02 15.60 5.00
N PRO A 273 -7.49 14.35 4.82
CA PRO A 273 -8.86 13.99 5.16
C PRO A 273 -8.99 13.92 6.69
N ASP A 274 -9.50 15.00 7.30
CA ASP A 274 -9.91 14.98 8.69
C ASP A 274 -11.02 13.93 8.88
N THR A 275 -10.97 13.18 9.98
CA THR A 275 -12.06 12.25 10.31
C THR A 275 -13.34 13.06 10.56
N PHE A 276 -14.36 12.83 9.75
CA PHE A 276 -15.64 13.53 9.84
C PHE A 276 -16.79 12.54 10.09
N HIS A 277 -17.83 13.00 10.79
CA HIS A 277 -19.04 12.22 11.05
C HIS A 277 -20.28 13.07 10.86
N PHE A 278 -21.31 12.50 10.23
CA PHE A 278 -22.65 13.09 10.21
C PHE A 278 -23.42 12.61 11.42
N VAL A 279 -23.89 13.53 12.26
CA VAL A 279 -24.56 13.25 13.52
C VAL A 279 -25.96 13.87 13.51
N TYR A 280 -26.98 13.04 13.67
CA TYR A 280 -28.37 13.47 13.84
C TYR A 280 -28.66 13.54 15.34
N ARG A 281 -28.82 14.75 15.88
CA ARG A 281 -29.04 14.97 17.31
C ARG A 281 -30.11 16.04 17.55
N ARG A 282 -30.66 16.04 18.77
CA ARG A 282 -31.63 17.04 19.19
C ARG A 282 -30.96 18.41 19.33
N VAL A 283 -31.65 19.45 18.89
CA VAL A 283 -31.23 20.85 19.09
C VAL A 283 -31.64 21.24 20.51
N ASP A 284 -30.68 21.26 21.43
CA ASP A 284 -30.92 21.82 22.76
C ASP A 284 -30.82 23.35 22.69
N PHE A 285 -31.70 24.06 23.41
CA PHE A 285 -31.86 25.52 23.39
C PHE A 285 -30.60 26.34 23.78
N GLN A 286 -29.49 25.70 24.16
CA GLN A 286 -28.24 26.37 24.54
C GLN A 286 -27.26 26.58 23.38
N ASP A 287 -27.36 25.82 22.28
CA ASP A 287 -26.43 25.92 21.14
C ASP A 287 -26.69 27.16 20.24
N THR A 288 -27.83 27.84 20.42
CA THR A 288 -28.15 29.10 19.72
C THR A 288 -27.41 30.33 20.26
N SER A 289 -26.66 30.20 21.37
CA SER A 289 -25.97 31.33 22.01
C SER A 289 -24.57 31.63 21.43
N SER A 290 -24.04 30.78 20.53
CA SER A 290 -22.67 30.97 19.98
C SER A 290 -22.62 31.67 18.61
N GLN A 291 -23.76 32.10 18.04
CA GLN A 291 -23.81 32.79 16.73
C GLN A 291 -24.21 34.27 16.80
N ALA A 292 -24.32 34.88 17.98
CA ALA A 292 -24.81 36.28 18.12
C ALA A 292 -23.74 37.34 18.45
N ASN A 293 -22.45 36.99 18.61
CA ASN A 293 -21.40 37.95 19.01
C ASN A 293 -20.23 38.05 18.02
N GLU A 294 -20.48 38.35 16.74
CA GLU A 294 -19.42 38.78 15.79
C GLU A 294 -19.93 39.89 14.85
N ALA A 295 -20.67 40.85 15.39
CA ALA A 295 -21.01 42.09 14.69
C ALA A 295 -21.00 43.26 15.67
N ASN A 296 -19.82 43.63 16.17
CA ASN A 296 -19.46 44.99 16.60
C ASN A 296 -18.02 44.96 17.14
N ASP A 297 -17.06 45.36 16.31
CA ASP A 297 -16.10 46.40 16.64
C ASP A 297 -15.05 46.50 15.54
N ALA A 298 -15.32 47.39 14.58
CA ALA A 298 -14.29 48.05 13.81
C ALA A 298 -14.10 49.46 14.38
N ASN A 299 -12.82 49.82 14.57
CA ASN A 299 -12.22 51.14 14.80
C ASN A 299 -11.80 51.43 16.26
N ASN A 300 -10.49 51.43 16.52
CA ASN A 300 -9.68 52.64 16.34
C ASN A 300 -8.17 52.42 16.65
N ALA A 301 -7.34 52.97 15.76
CA ALA A 301 -6.00 53.55 15.95
C ALA A 301 -4.81 52.77 16.57
N ASN A 302 -3.89 52.42 15.67
CA ASN A 302 -2.60 53.09 15.43
C ASN A 302 -1.36 52.84 16.32
N ALA A 303 -0.26 52.54 15.61
CA ALA A 303 1.10 53.07 15.74
C ALA A 303 2.25 52.11 16.15
N ASN A 304 3.09 51.84 15.14
CA ASN A 304 4.57 51.74 15.11
C ASN A 304 5.23 50.55 15.86
N THR A 305 6.31 49.88 15.41
CA THR A 305 7.41 50.25 14.51
C THR A 305 8.25 49.00 14.16
N THR A 306 8.97 49.05 13.03
CA THR A 306 10.35 48.53 12.81
C THR A 306 10.56 47.12 12.20
N THR A 307 10.78 47.14 10.88
CA THR A 307 11.99 46.67 10.15
C THR A 307 12.41 45.19 10.21
N ALA A 308 12.27 44.48 9.08
CA ALA A 308 13.38 44.01 8.23
C ALA A 308 12.91 42.91 7.24
N ARG A 309 13.35 43.02 5.99
CA ARG A 309 13.36 42.00 4.93
C ARG A 309 14.70 42.21 4.18
N PRO A 310 15.12 41.36 3.24
CA PRO A 310 14.78 39.96 2.93
C PRO A 310 16.05 39.09 2.75
N GLU A 311 16.00 37.74 2.75
CA GLU A 311 16.93 36.92 1.92
C GLU A 311 16.32 35.58 1.48
N THR A 312 16.66 35.24 0.24
CA THR A 312 16.31 34.15 -0.67
C THR A 312 17.05 32.83 -0.40
N GLN A 313 16.49 31.69 -0.84
CA GLN A 313 17.11 30.40 -1.28
C GLN A 313 16.36 29.18 -0.69
N SER A 314 15.64 28.36 -1.46
CA SER A 314 16.03 27.35 -2.47
C SER A 314 15.92 25.93 -1.90
N ASP A 315 15.27 25.04 -2.67
CA ASP A 315 15.40 23.57 -2.69
C ASP A 315 15.33 22.78 -1.38
N LEU A 316 14.22 22.09 -1.16
CA LEU A 316 14.15 20.91 -0.29
C LEU A 316 13.43 19.76 -1.00
N SER A 317 14.21 18.96 -1.72
CA SER A 317 13.90 17.56 -2.02
C SER A 317 14.25 16.70 -0.80
N PRO A 318 13.39 15.80 -0.30
CA PRO A 318 13.77 14.91 0.78
C PRO A 318 14.56 13.71 0.23
N LYS A 319 15.87 13.68 0.52
CA LYS A 319 16.70 12.47 0.43
C LYS A 319 16.24 11.49 1.53
N LEU A 320 15.74 10.30 1.14
CA LEU A 320 15.61 9.17 2.06
C LEU A 320 16.99 8.59 2.35
N SER A 321 17.52 8.81 3.55
CA SER A 321 18.64 8.05 4.10
C SER A 321 18.11 6.83 4.85
N LEU A 322 18.35 5.63 4.30
CA LEU A 322 18.12 4.35 4.94
C LEU A 322 19.34 3.98 5.78
N SER A 323 19.22 4.04 7.11
CA SER A 323 20.17 3.45 8.06
C SER A 323 19.64 2.10 8.54
N LEU A 324 20.48 1.05 8.44
CA LEU A 324 20.26 -0.27 9.02
C LEU A 324 20.56 -0.26 10.53
N PRO A 325 19.84 -1.05 11.36
CA PRO A 325 20.15 -1.20 12.77
C PRO A 325 21.34 -2.15 12.98
N GLN A 326 22.30 -1.72 13.82
CA GLN A 326 23.42 -2.55 14.28
C GLN A 326 22.92 -3.62 15.26
N SER A 327 23.21 -4.89 14.97
CA SER A 327 22.99 -6.00 15.90
C SER A 327 24.12 -6.08 16.92
N ASN A 328 23.82 -5.79 18.19
CA ASN A 328 24.70 -6.08 19.32
C ASN A 328 24.85 -7.59 19.50
N ILE A 329 26.05 -8.11 19.26
CA ILE A 329 26.46 -9.46 19.63
C ILE A 329 27.13 -9.35 21.00
N HIS A 330 26.45 -9.82 22.06
CA HIS A 330 27.11 -10.13 23.32
C HIS A 330 27.61 -11.58 23.28
N SER A 331 28.94 -11.68 23.33
CA SER A 331 29.76 -12.83 23.71
C SER A 331 29.14 -13.67 24.83
N VAL A 332 29.15 -15.00 24.64
CA VAL A 332 29.38 -15.96 25.72
C VAL A 332 30.33 -17.04 25.20
N SER A 333 31.54 -17.04 25.76
CA SER A 333 32.51 -18.13 25.68
C SER A 333 32.05 -19.33 26.51
N ILE A 334 32.13 -20.53 25.94
CA ILE A 334 32.96 -21.69 26.37
C ILE A 334 32.72 -22.80 25.33
#